data_AF-A0A4V2NVF3-F1
#
_entry.id   AF-A0A4V2NVF3-F1
#
_cell.length_a   1.000
_cell.length_b   1.000
_cell.length_c   1.000
_cell.angle_alpha   90.00
_cell.angle_beta   90.00
_cell.angle_gamma   90.00
#
_symmetry.space_group_name_H-M   'P 1'
#
loop_
_entity.id
_entity.type
_entity.pdbx_description
1 polymer ?
#
loop_
_entity_poly.entity_id
_entity_poly.type
_entity_poly.pdbx_seq_one_letter_code
_entity_poly.pdbx_strand_id
1 'polypeptide(L)'
;MDRLPVPDEPVELRTRFRRLLEESPEEGLGLVREGTWISAPLWREWGESLERAGVSYEQFTQIAAGYGDELRLWVMGERPWEHCAAGLAGRVRRRGPPAGQLKKPAGGGFFV
;
A
#
# COMPACT_ATOMS: atom_id res chain seq x y z
N MET A 1 5.65 -13.26 -9.26
CA MET A 1 5.98 -11.83 -9.09
C MET A 1 7.36 -11.74 -8.45
N ASP A 2 8.28 -11.02 -9.09
CA ASP A 2 9.62 -10.79 -8.56
C ASP A 2 9.61 -9.99 -7.26
N ARG A 3 10.76 -9.91 -6.60
CA ARG A 3 10.89 -9.16 -5.35
C ARG A 3 10.74 -7.67 -5.62
N LEU A 4 9.61 -7.07 -5.20
CA LEU A 4 9.44 -5.61 -5.14
C LEU A 4 10.61 -4.97 -4.38
N PRO A 5 11.24 -3.93 -4.92
CA PRO A 5 12.31 -3.20 -4.24
C PRO A 5 11.76 -2.48 -3.01
N VAL A 6 12.64 -2.11 -2.08
CA VAL A 6 12.28 -1.23 -0.96
C VAL A 6 12.34 0.21 -1.48
N PRO A 7 11.23 0.96 -1.53
CA PRO A 7 11.22 2.36 -1.93
C PRO A 7 11.94 3.24 -0.91
N ASP A 8 12.30 4.45 -1.32
CA ASP A 8 12.73 5.48 -0.37
C ASP A 8 11.64 5.74 0.68
N GLU A 9 12.07 6.08 1.91
CA GLU A 9 11.15 6.37 2.99
C GLU A 9 10.34 7.64 2.66
N PRO A 10 9.00 7.60 2.72
CA PRO A 10 8.18 8.79 2.54
C PRO A 10 8.15 9.61 3.84
N VAL A 11 9.28 10.24 4.17
CA VAL A 11 9.55 10.96 5.42
C VAL A 11 8.52 12.07 5.69
N GLU A 12 8.05 12.74 4.64
CA GLU A 12 7.03 13.80 4.75
C GLU A 12 5.69 13.24 5.26
N LEU A 13 5.26 12.08 4.75
CA LEU A 13 4.05 11.41 5.22
C LEU A 13 4.22 10.93 6.65
N ARG A 14 5.38 10.35 6.98
CA ARG A 14 5.70 9.95 8.36
C ARG A 14 5.56 11.13 9.31
N THR A 15 6.17 12.25 8.96
CA THR A 15 6.17 13.47 9.78
C THR A 15 4.76 14.02 9.95
N ARG A 16 3.97 14.07 8.86
CA ARG A 16 2.57 14.52 8.88
C ARG A 16 1.72 13.68 9.84
N PHE A 17 1.79 12.35 9.73
CA PHE A 17 1.00 11.46 10.57
C PHE A 17 1.49 11.42 12.02
N ARG A 18 2.80 11.58 12.24
CA ARG A 18 3.35 11.74 13.60
C ARG A 18 2.80 12.99 14.28
N ARG A 19 2.81 14.12 13.57
CA ARG A 19 2.25 15.38 14.07
C ARG A 19 0.75 15.26 14.37
N LEU A 20 0.00 14.58 13.51
CA LEU A 20 -1.42 14.34 13.73
C LEU A 20 -1.66 13.50 15.01
N LEU A 21 -0.85 12.47 15.26
CA LEU A 21 -0.90 11.69 16.50
C LEU A 21 -0.55 12.52 17.75
N GLU A 22 0.32 13.52 17.61
CA GLU A 22 0.68 14.44 18.70
C GLU A 22 -0.42 15.48 18.97
N GLU A 23 -1.05 16.01 17.93
CA GLU A 23 -2.12 17.01 18.03
C GLU A 23 -3.47 16.40 18.47
N SER A 24 -3.80 15.21 17.95
CA SER A 24 -5.07 14.50 18.23
C SER A 24 -4.83 12.98 18.23
N PRO A 25 -4.52 12.37 19.38
CA PRO A 25 -4.15 10.95 19.44
C PRO A 25 -5.22 9.99 18.90
N GLU A 26 -6.49 10.18 19.27
CA GLU A 26 -7.57 9.27 18.86
C GLU A 26 -7.88 9.37 17.37
N GLU A 27 -8.05 10.60 16.85
CA GLU A 27 -8.33 10.84 15.44
C GLU A 27 -7.12 10.48 14.57
N GLY A 28 -5.92 10.86 15.00
CA GLY A 28 -4.67 10.52 14.34
C GLY A 28 -4.45 9.03 14.25
N LEU A 29 -4.78 8.28 15.31
CA LEU A 29 -4.70 6.83 15.30
C LEU A 29 -5.68 6.22 14.29
N GLY A 30 -6.90 6.76 14.20
CA GLY A 30 -7.88 6.37 13.18
C GLY A 30 -7.31 6.55 11.77
N LEU A 31 -6.85 7.76 11.45
CA LEU A 31 -6.33 8.11 10.13
C LEU A 31 -5.06 7.35 9.75
N VAL A 32 -4.15 7.11 10.70
CA VAL A 32 -2.97 6.26 10.46
C VAL A 32 -3.39 4.84 10.12
N ARG A 33 -4.36 4.29 10.86
CA ARG A 33 -4.84 2.91 10.68
C ARG A 33 -5.63 2.70 9.40
N GLU A 34 -6.20 3.75 8.80
CA GLU A 34 -6.83 3.66 7.49
C GLU A 34 -5.87 3.15 6.42
N GLY A 35 -4.57 3.44 6.54
CA GLY A 35 -3.49 2.90 5.71
C GLY A 35 -3.53 3.23 4.21
N THR A 36 -4.62 3.75 3.67
CA THR A 36 -4.80 4.07 2.24
C THR A 36 -3.84 5.15 1.75
N TRP A 37 -3.46 6.08 2.62
CA TRP A 37 -2.58 7.21 2.33
C TRP A 37 -1.17 6.81 1.86
N ILE A 38 -0.69 5.60 2.19
CA ILE A 38 0.61 5.09 1.73
C ILE A 38 0.54 4.53 0.30
N SER A 39 -0.66 4.36 -0.25
CA SER A 39 -0.84 3.65 -1.51
C SER A 39 -0.27 4.43 -2.69
N ALA A 40 -0.54 5.73 -2.78
CA ALA A 40 -0.05 6.57 -3.87
C ALA A 40 1.49 6.59 -4.02
N PRO A 41 2.29 6.88 -2.96
CA PRO A 41 3.75 6.88 -3.08
C PRO A 41 4.31 5.50 -3.40
N LEU A 42 3.78 4.43 -2.80
CA LEU A 42 4.26 3.07 -3.08
C LEU A 42 3.86 2.59 -4.47
N TRP A 43 2.70 3.00 -4.96
CA TRP A 43 2.24 2.67 -6.31
C TRP A 43 3.11 3.32 -7.38
N ARG A 44 3.68 4.50 -7.13
CA ARG A 44 4.62 5.13 -8.07
C ARG A 44 5.81 4.22 -8.37
N GLU A 45 6.32 3.52 -7.35
CA GLU A 45 7.50 2.66 -7.48
C GLU A 45 7.16 1.21 -7.83
N TRP A 46 6.05 0.69 -7.31
CA TRP A 46 5.69 -0.72 -7.47
C TRP A 46 4.65 -0.96 -8.55
N GLY A 47 3.91 0.07 -8.95
CA GLY A 47 2.70 -0.03 -9.78
C GLY A 47 2.91 -0.84 -11.04
N GLU A 48 3.96 -0.56 -11.80
CA GLU A 48 4.25 -1.30 -13.04
C GLU A 48 4.46 -2.80 -12.79
N SER A 49 5.20 -3.15 -11.73
CA SER A 49 5.44 -4.56 -11.37
C SER A 49 4.18 -5.24 -10.82
N LEU A 50 3.35 -4.49 -10.09
CA LEU A 50 2.07 -4.95 -9.55
C LEU A 50 1.05 -5.18 -10.66
N GLU A 51 0.94 -4.26 -11.62
CA GLU A 51 0.07 -4.36 -12.79
C GLU A 51 0.46 -5.54 -13.68
N ARG A 52 1.76 -5.72 -13.94
CA ARG A 52 2.28 -6.91 -14.64
C ARG A 52 1.94 -8.22 -13.92
N ALA A 53 1.79 -8.16 -12.59
CA ALA A 53 1.35 -9.29 -11.77
C ALA A 53 -0.20 -9.38 -11.61
N GLY A 54 -0.95 -8.50 -12.26
CA GLY A 54 -2.42 -8.48 -12.24
C GLY A 54 -3.04 -7.80 -11.02
N VAL A 55 -2.25 -7.13 -10.18
CA VAL A 55 -2.75 -6.35 -9.04
C VAL A 55 -3.11 -4.94 -9.53
N SER A 56 -4.36 -4.52 -9.33
CA SER A 56 -4.78 -3.14 -9.62
C SER A 56 -4.46 -2.19 -8.45
N TYR A 57 -4.45 -0.87 -8.73
CA TYR A 57 -4.28 0.15 -7.69
C TYR A 57 -5.35 0.04 -6.59
N GLU A 58 -6.60 -0.25 -6.97
CA GLU A 58 -7.70 -0.43 -6.03
C GLU A 58 -7.45 -1.63 -5.09
N GLN A 59 -7.03 -2.77 -5.65
CA GLN A 59 -6.69 -3.95 -4.86
C GLN A 59 -5.50 -3.69 -3.94
N PHE A 60 -4.47 -3.00 -4.43
CA PHE A 60 -3.33 -2.60 -3.63
C PHE A 60 -3.74 -1.70 -2.47
N THR A 61 -4.60 -0.71 -2.73
CA THR A 61 -5.12 0.21 -1.71
C THR A 61 -5.91 -0.53 -0.63
N GLN A 62 -6.73 -1.51 -1.00
CA GLN A 62 -7.44 -2.38 -0.05
C GLN A 62 -6.48 -3.22 0.80
N ILE A 63 -5.39 -3.72 0.20
CA ILE A 63 -4.35 -4.46 0.93
C ILE A 63 -3.61 -3.55 1.93
N ALA A 64 -3.28 -2.32 1.51
CA ALA A 64 -2.65 -1.31 2.34
C ALA A 64 -3.55 -0.89 3.51
N ALA A 65 -4.86 -0.74 3.28
CA ALA A 65 -5.82 -0.38 4.32
C ALA A 65 -5.85 -1.40 5.47
N GLY A 66 -5.71 -2.70 5.16
CA GLY A 66 -5.61 -3.72 6.19
C GLY A 66 -4.27 -3.74 6.95
N TYR A 67 -3.28 -2.92 6.58
CA TYR A 67 -1.90 -2.90 7.12
C TYR A 67 -1.64 -1.72 8.08
N GLY A 68 -2.71 -1.03 8.51
CA GLY A 68 -2.65 0.17 9.34
C GLY A 68 -1.85 0.07 10.64
N ASP A 69 -1.95 -1.04 11.38
CA ASP A 69 -1.21 -1.20 12.65
C ASP A 69 0.31 -1.20 12.43
N GLU A 70 0.76 -1.73 11.31
CA GLU A 70 2.18 -1.83 10.98
C GLU A 70 2.73 -0.49 10.47
N LEU A 71 1.88 0.26 9.75
CA LEU A 71 2.14 1.66 9.41
C LEU A 71 2.22 2.53 10.67
N ARG A 72 1.39 2.29 11.67
CA ARG A 72 1.46 2.97 12.98
C ARG A 72 2.81 2.77 13.65
N LEU A 73 3.30 1.52 13.71
CA LEU A 73 4.62 1.24 14.29
C LEU A 73 5.73 2.02 13.57
N TRP A 74 5.66 2.09 12.24
CA TRP A 74 6.61 2.88 11.45
C TRP A 74 6.51 4.37 11.75
N VAL A 75 5.30 4.94 11.77
CA VAL A 75 5.06 6.36 12.09
C VAL A 75 5.63 6.72 13.47
N MET A 76 5.41 5.86 14.47
CA MET A 76 5.93 6.05 15.83
C MET A 76 7.44 5.89 15.93
N GLY A 77 8.09 5.25 14.94
CA GLY A 77 9.51 4.92 14.97
C GLY A 77 9.81 3.61 15.71
N GLU A 78 8.78 2.82 16.03
CA GLU A 78 8.90 1.48 16.63
C GLU A 78 9.32 0.43 15.59
N ARG A 79 9.19 0.74 14.29
CA ARG A 79 9.59 -0.12 13.17
C ARG A 79 10.35 0.66 12.09
N PRO A 80 11.50 0.17 11.61
CA PRO A 80 12.20 0.73 10.45
C PRO A 80 11.36 0.65 9.17
N TRP A 81 11.54 1.63 8.27
CA TRP A 81 10.81 1.69 7.01
C TRP A 81 11.02 0.44 6.15
N GLU A 82 12.25 -0.07 6.08
CA GLU A 82 12.62 -1.23 5.26
C GLU A 82 11.82 -2.47 5.66
N HIS A 83 11.61 -2.66 6.97
CA HIS A 83 10.82 -3.76 7.49
C HIS A 83 9.32 -3.58 7.21
N CYS A 84 8.82 -2.34 7.32
CA CYS A 84 7.43 -2.02 7.02
C CYS A 84 7.11 -2.22 5.53
N ALA A 85 7.94 -1.66 4.64
CA ALA A 85 7.81 -1.79 3.19
C ALA A 85 7.94 -3.26 2.75
N ALA A 86 8.92 -4.00 3.26
CA ALA A 86 9.07 -5.42 2.95
C ALA A 86 7.86 -6.25 3.41
N GLY A 87 7.31 -5.93 4.58
CA GLY A 87 6.11 -6.58 5.12
C GLY A 87 4.88 -6.35 4.24
N LEU A 88 4.64 -5.12 3.80
CA LEU A 88 3.56 -4.79 2.87
C LEU A 88 3.77 -5.47 1.51
N ALA A 89 4.98 -5.43 0.94
CA ALA A 89 5.32 -6.11 -0.30
C ALA A 89 5.03 -7.62 -0.22
N GLY A 90 5.39 -8.27 0.89
CA GLY A 90 5.06 -9.67 1.15
C GLY A 90 3.57 -9.92 1.26
N ARG A 91 2.81 -9.00 1.86
CA ARG A 91 1.36 -9.09 1.95
C ARG A 91 0.69 -8.98 0.59
N VAL A 92 1.16 -8.07 -0.26
CA VAL A 92 0.66 -7.93 -1.63
C VAL A 92 0.91 -9.19 -2.44
N ARG A 93 2.07 -9.85 -2.28
CA ARG A 93 2.33 -11.15 -2.94
C ARG A 93 1.35 -12.25 -2.53
N ARG A 94 0.92 -12.27 -1.26
CA ARG A 94 -0.01 -13.29 -0.75
C ARG A 94 -1.47 -13.01 -1.06
N ARG A 95 -1.84 -11.73 -1.19
CA ARG A 95 -3.24 -11.27 -1.38
C ARG A 95 -3.55 -10.79 -2.79
N GLY A 96 -2.52 -10.63 -3.63
CA GLY A 96 -2.70 -10.41 -5.06
C GLY A 96 -3.41 -11.61 -5.69
N PRO A 97 -3.93 -11.45 -6.93
CA PRO A 97 -4.59 -12.54 -7.61
C PRO A 97 -3.62 -13.73 -7.75
N PRO A 98 -4.13 -14.98 -7.68
CA PRO A 98 -3.32 -16.13 -8.06
C PRO A 98 -2.83 -15.90 -9.48
N ALA A 99 -1.54 -16.17 -9.72
CA ALA A 99 -0.91 -15.99 -11.03
C ALA A 99 -1.80 -16.66 -12.10
N GLY A 100 -2.47 -15.86 -12.94
CA GLY A 100 -3.37 -16.35 -13.99
C GLY A 100 -4.75 -15.69 -14.11
N GLN A 101 -5.21 -14.88 -13.15
CA GLN A 101 -6.45 -14.10 -13.33
C GLN A 101 -6.16 -12.71 -13.92
N LEU A 102 -5.74 -12.68 -15.18
CA LEU A 102 -5.92 -11.49 -16.01
C LEU A 102 -7.43 -11.25 -16.11
N LYS A 103 -7.93 -10.19 -15.45
CA LYS A 103 -9.25 -9.65 -15.81
C LYS A 103 -9.17 -9.30 -17.30
N LYS A 104 -9.90 -10.04 -18.14
CA LYS A 104 -10.15 -9.65 -19.53
C LYS A 104 -10.61 -8.20 -19.53
N PRO A 105 -10.09 -7.32 -20.41
CA PRO A 105 -10.72 -6.03 -20.60
C PRO A 105 -12.19 -6.31 -20.92
N ALA A 106 -13.09 -5.62 -20.22
CA ALA A 106 -14.51 -5.70 -20.49
C ALA A 106 -14.67 -5.33 -21.97
N GLY A 107 -14.93 -6.35 -22.80
CA GLY A 107 -15.27 -6.15 -24.20
C GLY A 107 -16.56 -5.36 -24.23
N GLY A 108 -16.45 -4.06 -24.46
CA GLY A 108 -17.54 -3.21 -24.89
C GLY A 108 -17.82 -3.50 -26.36
N GLY A 109 -18.36 -4.70 -26.64
CA GLY A 109 -19.01 -4.98 -27.91
C GLY A 109 -20.43 -4.42 -27.86
N PHE A 110 -20.72 -3.42 -28.70
CA PHE A 110 -22.05 -3.20 -29.29
C PHE A 110 -21.91 -2.25 -30.49
N PHE A 111 -22.55 -2.43 -31.64
CA PHE A 111 -23.08 -3.54 -32.45
C PHE A 111 -23.19 -2.92 -33.86
N VAL A 112 -23.55 -3.73 -34.86
CA VAL A 112 -23.76 -3.37 -36.28
C VAL A 112 -24.55 -2.08 -36.49
#